data_AF-A0A7J7SRU5-F1
#
_entry.id   AF-A0A7J7SRU5-F1
#
_cell.length_a   1.000
_cell.length_b   1.000
_cell.length_c   1.000
_cell.angle_alpha   90.00
_cell.angle_beta   90.00
_cell.angle_gamma   90.00
#
_symmetry.space_group_name_H-M   'P 1'
#
loop_
_entity.id
_entity.type
_entity.pdbx_description
1 polymer ?
#
loop_
_entity_poly.entity_id
_entity_poly.type
_entity_poly.pdbx_seq_one_letter_code
_entity_poly.pdbx_strand_id
1 'polypeptide(L)'
;MLTTGITVHVAMETSKGQVEIELAPEVEIPTAWSKKAPWPRCLSRWPSSDRAKCVKSFGFSLLARWHYHWQLSFLQAERVLLEHLDEDGGCRRRCFQALRQMKEDVWCPGRRPVITSHHLQTVLFWTCEKYPHAKDWGAFSKGLLRLARKLHKCVRQRFLKHFFVRSGNLLQHATAAELDAVAQRLALFLQDPGPSCGLLTFCSGSSSVDGCRQVPGSCPGGQRRAVKGVLPTSSTSEA
;
A
#
# COMPACT_ATOMS: atom_id res chain seq x y z
N MET A 1 -20.32 7.79 -18.63
CA MET A 1 -19.14 8.67 -18.54
C MET A 1 -17.91 7.79 -18.56
N LEU A 2 -17.01 8.09 -19.50
CA LEU A 2 -16.07 7.19 -20.18
C LEU A 2 -15.04 6.55 -19.24
N THR A 3 -14.80 5.25 -19.42
CA THR A 3 -13.62 4.51 -18.95
C THR A 3 -12.37 5.28 -19.41
N THR A 4 -11.77 6.01 -18.50
CA THR A 4 -10.72 7.01 -18.76
C THR A 4 -9.32 6.40 -18.71
N GLY A 5 -9.21 5.08 -18.87
CA GLY A 5 -7.97 4.33 -18.74
C GLY A 5 -7.65 3.45 -19.93
N ILE A 6 -6.35 3.17 -20.12
CA ILE A 6 -5.82 2.21 -21.12
C ILE A 6 -5.94 0.76 -20.58
N THR A 7 -6.70 0.57 -19.51
CA THR A 7 -6.83 -0.70 -18.81
C THR A 7 -7.73 -1.64 -19.60
N VAL A 8 -7.26 -2.87 -19.79
CA VAL A 8 -8.04 -3.93 -20.45
C VAL A 8 -8.88 -4.62 -19.39
N HIS A 9 -10.20 -4.53 -19.54
CA HIS A 9 -11.15 -5.20 -18.64
C HIS A 9 -11.50 -6.56 -19.21
N VAL A 10 -11.25 -7.62 -18.44
CA VAL A 10 -11.60 -8.99 -18.78
C VAL A 10 -12.69 -9.46 -17.83
N ALA A 11 -13.89 -9.72 -18.36
CA ALA A 11 -14.94 -10.38 -17.62
C ALA A 11 -14.82 -11.90 -17.80
N MET A 12 -14.67 -12.63 -16.70
CA MET A 12 -14.54 -14.08 -16.68
C MET A 12 -15.67 -14.69 -15.85
N GLU A 13 -16.37 -15.67 -16.40
CA GLU A 13 -17.33 -16.46 -15.64
C GLU A 13 -16.59 -17.54 -14.86
N THR A 14 -16.89 -17.66 -13.57
CA THR A 14 -16.34 -18.72 -12.71
C THR A 14 -17.47 -19.56 -12.12
N SER A 15 -17.17 -20.73 -11.57
CA SER A 15 -18.18 -21.54 -10.87
C SER A 15 -18.84 -20.84 -9.67
N LYS A 16 -18.26 -19.72 -9.20
CA LYS A 16 -18.78 -18.90 -8.11
C LYS A 16 -19.42 -17.58 -8.58
N GLY A 17 -19.54 -17.39 -9.90
CA GLY A 17 -20.09 -16.19 -10.54
C GLY A 17 -19.06 -15.40 -11.34
N GLN A 18 -19.50 -14.27 -11.89
CA GLN A 18 -18.71 -13.42 -12.75
C GLN A 18 -17.64 -12.64 -11.97
N VAL A 19 -16.41 -12.65 -12.49
CA VAL A 19 -15.26 -11.89 -12.00
C VAL A 19 -14.82 -10.91 -13.07
N GLU A 20 -14.54 -9.67 -12.67
CA GLU A 20 -13.94 -8.65 -13.54
C GLU A 20 -12.47 -8.47 -13.17
N ILE A 21 -11.58 -8.57 -14.17
CA ILE A 21 -10.14 -8.42 -14.02
C ILE A 21 -9.71 -7.17 -14.80
N GLU A 22 -9.03 -6.26 -14.11
CA GLU A 22 -8.41 -5.08 -14.73
C GLU A 22 -6.93 -5.38 -15.00
N LEU A 23 -6.54 -5.35 -16.27
CA LEU A 23 -5.16 -5.51 -16.72
C LEU A 23 -4.59 -4.15 -17.15
N ALA A 24 -3.42 -3.80 -16.64
CA ALA A 24 -2.69 -2.60 -17.02
C ALA A 24 -1.26 -2.98 -17.43
N PRO A 25 -0.76 -2.53 -18.60
CA PRO A 25 0.64 -2.70 -18.95
C PRO A 25 1.56 -2.04 -17.92
N GLU A 26 2.62 -2.74 -17.54
CA GLU A 26 3.62 -2.31 -16.57
C GLU A 26 5.01 -2.35 -17.20
N VAL A 27 5.78 -1.26 -17.03
CA VAL A 27 7.20 -1.20 -17.37
C VAL A 27 7.99 -1.07 -16.08
N GLU A 28 8.78 -2.09 -15.78
CA GLU A 28 9.64 -2.11 -14.59
C GLU A 28 10.87 -1.23 -14.81
N ILE A 29 11.21 -0.43 -13.79
CA ILE A 29 12.45 0.34 -13.71
C ILE A 29 13.22 -0.19 -12.48
N PRO A 30 14.00 -1.27 -12.67
CA PRO A 30 14.66 -1.94 -11.56
C PRO A 30 15.82 -1.10 -11.02
N THR A 31 16.20 -1.32 -9.76
CA THR A 31 17.40 -0.75 -9.11
C THR A 31 17.50 0.78 -9.00
N ALA A 32 16.56 1.52 -9.58
CA ALA A 32 16.52 2.97 -9.52
C ALA A 32 15.25 3.44 -8.80
N TRP A 33 15.39 4.42 -7.90
CA TRP A 33 14.25 5.02 -7.23
C TRP A 33 13.84 6.34 -7.88
N SER A 34 12.54 6.57 -8.04
CA SER A 34 12.04 7.77 -8.71
C SER A 34 12.39 9.05 -7.95
N LYS A 35 12.99 10.03 -8.65
CA LYS A 35 13.25 11.39 -8.12
C LYS A 35 11.97 12.12 -7.70
N LYS A 36 10.82 11.74 -8.29
CA LYS A 36 9.49 12.31 -7.97
C LYS A 36 8.87 11.73 -6.69
N ALA A 37 9.45 10.65 -6.16
CA ALA A 37 8.95 9.96 -4.97
C ALA A 37 9.99 9.85 -3.85
N PRO A 38 10.69 10.93 -3.46
CA PRO A 38 11.79 10.86 -2.52
C PRO A 38 11.33 10.30 -1.16
N TRP A 39 11.96 9.19 -0.79
CA TRP A 39 11.66 8.40 0.40
C TRP A 39 12.95 7.65 0.80
N PRO A 40 13.19 7.29 2.08
CA PRO A 40 12.46 7.68 3.28
C PRO A 40 12.50 9.19 3.56
N ARG A 41 11.60 9.64 4.44
CA ARG A 41 11.63 11.01 4.96
C ARG A 41 12.70 11.15 6.04
N CYS A 42 13.22 12.36 6.20
CA CYS A 42 14.19 12.68 7.26
C CYS A 42 13.59 12.31 8.63
N LEU A 43 14.44 11.78 9.53
CA LEU A 43 14.07 11.36 10.89
C LEU A 43 13.04 10.21 10.98
N SER A 44 12.64 9.60 9.86
CA SER A 44 11.78 8.42 9.92
C SER A 44 12.53 7.24 10.54
N ARG A 45 11.92 6.64 11.56
CA ARG A 45 12.45 5.43 12.24
C ARG A 45 11.79 4.15 11.72
N TRP A 46 10.77 4.27 10.88
CA TRP A 46 10.10 3.14 10.24
C TRP A 46 9.98 3.38 8.73
N PRO A 47 10.33 2.39 7.90
CA PRO A 47 10.98 1.13 8.27
C PRO A 47 12.44 1.35 8.71
N SER A 48 13.13 0.28 9.14
CA SER A 48 14.56 0.35 9.47
C SER A 48 15.39 0.80 8.27
N SER A 49 16.60 1.34 8.50
CA SER A 49 17.49 1.81 7.43
C SER A 49 17.77 0.71 6.40
N ASP A 50 18.05 -0.51 6.87
CA ASP A 50 18.39 -1.63 5.98
C ASP A 50 17.17 -2.10 5.19
N ARG A 51 15.98 -2.09 5.80
CA ARG A 51 14.74 -2.36 5.09
C ARG A 51 14.46 -1.29 4.03
N ALA A 52 14.68 -0.02 4.34
CA ALA A 52 14.53 1.06 3.37
C ALA A 52 15.51 0.94 2.20
N LYS A 53 16.76 0.54 2.45
CA LYS A 53 17.75 0.25 1.39
C LYS A 53 17.31 -0.94 0.54
N CYS A 54 16.86 -2.04 1.15
CA CYS A 54 16.36 -3.19 0.38
C CYS A 54 15.14 -2.79 -0.47
N VAL A 55 14.16 -2.09 0.10
CA VAL A 55 12.99 -1.59 -0.64
C VAL A 55 13.38 -0.73 -1.84
N LYS A 56 14.36 0.17 -1.69
CA LYS A 56 14.85 1.00 -2.80
C LYS A 56 15.53 0.19 -3.89
N SER A 57 16.20 -0.91 -3.54
CA SER A 57 16.95 -1.73 -4.49
C SER A 57 16.05 -2.43 -5.52
N PHE A 58 14.76 -2.59 -5.23
CA PHE A 58 13.78 -3.11 -6.20
C PHE A 58 13.44 -2.12 -7.31
N GLY A 59 13.58 -0.82 -7.05
CA GLY A 59 13.14 0.22 -7.97
C GLY A 59 11.63 0.50 -7.93
N PHE A 60 11.04 0.80 -9.08
CA PHE A 60 9.60 1.09 -9.22
C PHE A 60 9.13 0.74 -10.63
N SER A 61 7.83 0.83 -10.88
CA SER A 61 7.28 0.58 -12.21
C SER A 61 6.44 1.74 -12.72
N LEU A 62 6.26 1.77 -14.03
CA LEU A 62 5.39 2.68 -14.74
C LEU A 62 4.15 1.91 -15.22
N LEU A 63 2.98 2.29 -14.74
CA LEU A 63 1.70 1.71 -15.16
C LEU A 63 1.02 2.61 -16.20
N ALA A 64 0.61 2.00 -17.31
CA ALA A 64 -0.19 2.66 -18.34
C ALA A 64 -1.68 2.64 -17.97
N ARG A 65 -2.05 3.35 -16.89
CA ARG A 65 -3.46 3.44 -16.43
C ARG A 65 -4.24 4.59 -17.02
N TRP A 66 -3.59 5.66 -17.43
CA TRP A 66 -4.25 6.90 -17.90
C TRP A 66 -3.80 7.23 -19.32
N HIS A 67 -4.68 7.89 -20.09
CA HIS A 67 -4.33 8.38 -21.42
C HIS A 67 -3.13 9.35 -21.33
N TYR A 68 -2.10 9.07 -22.13
CA TYR A 68 -0.89 9.89 -22.29
C TYR A 68 -0.02 10.08 -21.02
N HIS A 69 -0.31 9.37 -19.93
CA HIS A 69 0.43 9.53 -18.67
C HIS A 69 0.75 8.19 -18.01
N TRP A 70 2.03 8.00 -17.68
CA TRP A 70 2.50 6.89 -16.86
C TRP A 70 2.29 7.18 -15.38
N GLN A 71 1.67 6.25 -14.67
CA GLN A 71 1.54 6.31 -13.22
C GLN A 71 2.71 5.58 -12.55
N LEU A 72 3.33 6.21 -11.56
CA LEU A 72 4.31 5.54 -10.70
C LEU A 72 3.63 4.46 -9.85
N SER A 73 4.18 3.26 -9.89
CA SER A 73 3.76 2.11 -9.11
C SER A 73 4.92 1.62 -8.23
N PHE A 74 4.60 1.34 -6.98
CA PHE A 74 5.56 0.86 -5.98
C PHE A 74 5.13 -0.48 -5.40
N LEU A 75 4.37 -1.28 -6.15
CA LEU A 75 3.75 -2.52 -5.66
C LEU A 75 4.73 -3.44 -4.94
N GLN A 76 5.93 -3.67 -5.50
CA GLN A 76 6.93 -4.51 -4.86
C GLN A 76 7.44 -3.92 -3.53
N ALA A 77 7.68 -2.62 -3.48
CA ALA A 77 8.04 -1.92 -2.25
C ALA A 77 6.94 -2.04 -1.18
N GLU A 78 5.68 -1.86 -1.58
CA GLU A 78 4.52 -1.97 -0.71
C GLU A 78 4.37 -3.38 -0.14
N ARG A 79 4.53 -4.41 -0.97
CA ARG A 79 4.46 -5.82 -0.55
C ARG A 79 5.53 -6.14 0.50
N VAL A 80 6.78 -5.76 0.25
CA VAL A 80 7.87 -5.99 1.20
C VAL A 80 7.64 -5.25 2.51
N LEU A 81 7.11 -4.02 2.48
CA LEU A 81 6.75 -3.30 3.71
C LEU A 81 5.63 -3.99 4.48
N LEU A 82 4.62 -4.54 3.77
CA LEU A 82 3.51 -5.28 4.38
C LEU A 82 3.96 -6.63 4.97
N GLU A 83 4.82 -7.37 4.30
CA GLU A 83 5.35 -8.66 4.75
C GLU A 83 6.11 -8.53 6.07
N HIS A 84 6.82 -7.43 6.24
CA HIS A 84 7.72 -7.20 7.37
C HIS A 84 7.17 -6.22 8.42
N LEU A 85 5.85 -5.99 8.46
CA LEU A 85 5.21 -5.05 9.39
C LEU A 85 5.51 -5.32 10.86
N ASP A 86 5.49 -6.60 11.24
CA ASP A 86 5.49 -7.05 12.63
C ASP A 86 6.75 -7.89 12.96
N GLU A 87 7.85 -7.68 12.23
CA GLU A 87 9.16 -8.28 12.56
C GLU A 87 9.61 -7.92 13.99
N ASP A 88 9.15 -6.78 14.51
CA ASP A 88 9.41 -6.30 15.87
C ASP A 88 8.39 -6.80 16.91
N GLY A 89 7.48 -7.70 16.54
CA GLY A 89 6.47 -8.29 17.43
C GLY A 89 5.24 -7.42 17.69
N GLY A 90 5.02 -6.34 16.92
CA GLY A 90 3.80 -5.54 17.00
C GLY A 90 2.54 -6.26 16.44
N CYS A 91 1.37 -5.63 16.56
CA CYS A 91 0.11 -6.15 16.01
C CYS A 91 -0.42 -5.39 14.77
N ARG A 92 0.46 -4.76 13.99
CA ARG A 92 0.06 -3.87 12.86
C ARG A 92 -0.73 -4.62 11.80
N ARG A 93 -0.33 -5.83 11.45
CA ARG A 93 -1.02 -6.68 10.45
C ARG A 93 -2.44 -7.00 10.90
N ARG A 94 -2.61 -7.43 12.16
CA ARG A 94 -3.93 -7.74 12.72
C ARG A 94 -4.81 -6.50 12.76
N CYS A 95 -4.29 -5.35 13.18
CA CYS A 95 -5.01 -4.08 13.13
C CYS A 95 -5.42 -3.70 11.70
N PHE A 96 -4.56 -3.93 10.71
CA PHE A 96 -4.85 -3.66 9.31
C PHE A 96 -5.93 -4.58 8.75
N GLN A 97 -5.88 -5.88 9.05
CA GLN A 97 -6.92 -6.85 8.66
C GLN A 97 -8.29 -6.45 9.23
N ALA A 98 -8.34 -6.12 10.53
CA ALA A 98 -9.56 -5.63 11.15
C ALA A 98 -10.07 -4.35 10.49
N LEU A 99 -9.18 -3.39 10.19
CA LEU A 99 -9.54 -2.16 9.48
C LEU A 99 -10.15 -2.44 8.08
N ARG A 100 -9.61 -3.41 7.34
CA ARG A 100 -10.16 -3.83 6.04
C ARG A 100 -11.55 -4.42 6.21
N GLN A 101 -11.74 -5.28 7.21
CA GLN A 101 -13.03 -5.88 7.50
C GLN A 101 -14.08 -4.82 7.85
N MET A 102 -13.76 -3.88 8.75
CA MET A 102 -14.63 -2.73 9.08
C MET A 102 -15.05 -1.93 7.85
N LYS A 103 -14.12 -1.76 6.89
CA LYS A 103 -14.39 -1.04 5.65
C LYS A 103 -15.38 -1.80 4.76
N GLU A 104 -15.28 -3.12 4.67
CA GLU A 104 -16.26 -3.92 3.90
C GLU A 104 -17.63 -3.97 4.59
N ASP A 105 -17.65 -4.19 5.91
CA ASP A 105 -18.90 -4.48 6.62
C ASP A 105 -19.68 -3.23 7.02
N VAL A 106 -18.99 -2.13 7.34
CA VAL A 106 -19.62 -0.96 7.99
C VAL A 106 -19.44 0.32 7.19
N TRP A 107 -18.20 0.65 6.79
CA TRP A 107 -17.91 2.01 6.30
C TRP A 107 -18.08 2.20 4.81
N CYS A 108 -17.92 1.15 3.99
CA CYS A 108 -18.08 1.20 2.54
C CYS A 108 -18.61 -0.14 2.00
N PRO A 109 -19.80 -0.61 2.43
CA PRO A 109 -20.41 -1.79 1.84
C PRO A 109 -20.80 -1.51 0.39
N GLY A 110 -20.57 -2.49 -0.49
CA GLY A 110 -20.97 -2.43 -1.90
C GLY A 110 -19.82 -2.62 -2.90
N ARG A 111 -20.17 -2.69 -4.19
CA ARG A 111 -19.25 -3.09 -5.27
C ARG A 111 -18.25 -2.01 -5.70
N ARG A 112 -18.51 -0.73 -5.41
CA ARG A 112 -17.64 0.40 -5.78
C ARG A 112 -17.35 1.27 -4.54
N PRO A 113 -16.46 0.82 -3.65
CA PRO A 113 -16.22 1.53 -2.40
C PRO A 113 -15.38 2.78 -2.64
N VAL A 114 -15.82 3.90 -2.06
CA VAL A 114 -15.13 5.20 -2.07
C VAL A 114 -13.72 5.07 -1.45
N ILE A 115 -13.60 4.22 -0.43
CA ILE A 115 -12.34 3.86 0.21
C ILE A 115 -11.90 2.49 -0.28
N THR A 116 -10.69 2.39 -0.85
CA THR A 116 -10.12 1.14 -1.36
C THR A 116 -9.15 0.52 -0.35
N SER A 117 -8.75 -0.74 -0.60
CA SER A 117 -7.69 -1.39 0.19
C SER A 117 -6.35 -0.62 0.13
N HIS A 118 -6.05 0.01 -1.01
CA HIS A 118 -4.84 0.84 -1.18
C HIS A 118 -4.90 2.11 -0.31
N HIS A 119 -6.07 2.73 -0.13
CA HIS A 119 -6.23 3.85 0.80
C HIS A 119 -5.93 3.42 2.25
N LEU A 120 -6.47 2.27 2.66
CA LEU A 120 -6.22 1.72 3.99
C LEU A 120 -4.75 1.37 4.21
N GLN A 121 -4.09 0.79 3.21
CA GLN A 121 -2.66 0.47 3.26
C GLN A 121 -1.82 1.74 3.40
N THR A 122 -2.16 2.80 2.67
CA THR A 122 -1.49 4.09 2.79
C THR A 122 -1.70 4.69 4.19
N VAL A 123 -2.90 4.58 4.76
CA VAL A 123 -3.17 4.96 6.15
C VAL A 123 -2.31 4.17 7.13
N LEU A 124 -2.16 2.86 6.92
CA LEU A 124 -1.29 2.01 7.74
C LEU A 124 0.16 2.50 7.69
N PHE A 125 0.74 2.68 6.50
CA PHE A 125 2.13 3.12 6.38
C PHE A 125 2.40 4.47 7.03
N TRP A 126 1.51 5.46 6.85
CA TRP A 126 1.62 6.74 7.55
C TRP A 126 1.52 6.60 9.06
N THR A 127 0.71 5.65 9.54
CA THR A 127 0.55 5.40 10.97
C THR A 127 1.77 4.68 11.54
N CYS A 128 2.38 3.75 10.80
CA CYS A 128 3.63 3.10 11.19
C CYS A 128 4.79 4.10 11.24
N GLU A 129 4.87 5.03 10.28
CA GLU A 129 5.88 6.09 10.34
C GLU A 129 5.69 7.01 11.55
N LYS A 130 4.44 7.34 11.90
CA LYS A 130 4.14 8.16 13.08
C LYS A 130 4.40 7.41 14.40
N TYR A 131 4.19 6.10 14.42
CA TYR A 131 4.32 5.23 15.59
C TYR A 131 5.23 4.05 15.23
N PRO A 132 6.55 4.26 15.18
CA PRO A 132 7.47 3.29 14.61
C PRO A 132 7.72 2.08 15.51
N HIS A 133 7.48 2.19 16.82
CA HIS A 133 7.93 1.17 17.78
C HIS A 133 6.86 0.13 18.09
N ALA A 134 7.27 -1.14 18.28
CA ALA A 134 6.40 -2.24 18.69
C ALA A 134 5.50 -1.91 19.90
N LYS A 135 6.03 -1.19 20.90
CA LYS A 135 5.27 -0.75 22.09
C LYS A 135 4.02 0.07 21.74
N ASP A 136 4.05 0.84 20.66
CA ASP A 136 2.89 1.63 20.21
C ASP A 136 1.78 0.72 19.68
N TRP A 137 2.14 -0.50 19.27
CA TRP A 137 1.31 -1.55 18.70
C TRP A 137 1.21 -2.78 19.60
N GLY A 138 1.47 -2.66 20.89
CA GLY A 138 1.34 -3.77 21.84
C GLY A 138 -0.12 -4.12 22.16
N ALA A 139 -1.05 -3.19 21.96
CA ALA A 139 -2.47 -3.40 22.19
C ALA A 139 -3.28 -3.22 20.90
N PHE A 140 -3.93 -4.31 20.47
CA PHE A 140 -4.72 -4.36 19.24
C PHE A 140 -5.80 -3.28 19.16
N SER A 141 -6.58 -3.08 20.23
CA SER A 141 -7.64 -2.07 20.29
C SER A 141 -7.09 -0.65 20.07
N LYS A 142 -5.97 -0.32 20.72
CA LYS A 142 -5.29 0.97 20.55
C LYS A 142 -4.76 1.14 19.12
N GLY A 143 -4.18 0.09 18.55
CA GLY A 143 -3.68 0.09 17.17
C GLY A 143 -4.80 0.29 16.14
N LEU A 144 -5.90 -0.44 16.27
CA LEU A 144 -7.07 -0.33 15.38
C LEU A 144 -7.70 1.06 15.48
N LEU A 145 -7.95 1.57 16.69
CA LEU A 145 -8.49 2.92 16.88
C LEU A 145 -7.59 4.00 16.29
N ARG A 146 -6.26 3.82 16.39
CA ARG A 146 -5.30 4.76 15.80
C ARG A 146 -5.42 4.79 14.27
N LEU A 147 -5.55 3.64 13.62
CA LEU A 147 -5.78 3.55 12.18
C LEU A 147 -7.12 4.18 11.79
N ALA A 148 -8.20 3.85 12.51
CA ALA A 148 -9.54 4.40 12.26
C ALA A 148 -9.56 5.93 12.42
N ARG A 149 -8.93 6.48 13.45
CA ARG A 149 -8.79 7.94 13.64
C ARG A 149 -7.99 8.60 12.52
N LYS A 150 -6.90 7.96 12.07
CA LYS A 150 -6.10 8.47 10.95
C LYS A 150 -6.91 8.48 9.66
N LEU A 151 -7.64 7.40 9.36
CA LEU A 151 -8.54 7.32 8.22
C LEU A 151 -9.62 8.40 8.30
N HIS A 152 -10.32 8.51 9.42
CA HIS A 152 -11.34 9.53 9.65
C HIS A 152 -10.83 10.95 9.41
N LYS A 153 -9.62 11.27 9.91
CA LYS A 153 -8.98 12.56 9.65
C LYS A 153 -8.75 12.79 8.15
N CYS A 154 -8.21 11.80 7.44
CA CYS A 154 -7.94 11.91 6.00
C CYS A 154 -9.23 12.08 5.18
N VAL A 155 -10.28 11.32 5.52
CA VAL A 155 -11.59 11.41 4.85
C VAL A 155 -12.23 12.77 5.11
N ARG A 156 -12.28 13.24 6.36
CA ARG A 156 -12.82 14.58 6.70
C ARG A 156 -12.10 15.73 6.00
N GLN A 157 -10.79 15.60 5.84
CA GLN A 157 -9.96 16.60 5.15
C GLN A 157 -9.99 16.40 3.62
N ARG A 158 -10.64 15.34 3.13
CA ARG A 158 -10.66 14.92 1.72
C ARG A 158 -9.26 14.80 1.13
N PHE A 159 -8.31 14.42 1.98
CA PHE A 159 -6.89 14.41 1.68
C PHE A 159 -6.17 13.22 2.31
N LEU A 160 -5.72 12.30 1.47
CA LEU A 160 -4.82 11.22 1.82
C LEU A 160 -3.58 11.29 0.94
N LYS A 161 -2.51 11.82 1.51
CA LYS A 161 -1.21 11.90 0.83
C LYS A 161 -0.72 10.51 0.46
N HIS A 162 -0.28 10.32 -0.79
CA HIS A 162 0.39 9.09 -1.22
C HIS A 162 1.68 8.87 -0.39
N PHE A 163 1.97 7.62 -0.02
CA PHE A 163 3.09 7.32 0.88
C PHE A 163 4.48 7.64 0.28
N PHE A 164 4.73 7.23 -0.97
CA PHE A 164 5.98 7.51 -1.68
C PHE A 164 5.96 8.83 -2.49
N VAL A 165 4.88 9.10 -3.23
CA VAL A 165 4.78 10.27 -4.13
C VAL A 165 4.33 11.52 -3.38
N ARG A 166 5.11 12.60 -3.40
CA ARG A 166 4.85 13.80 -2.57
C ARG A 166 3.58 14.56 -2.93
N SER A 167 3.21 14.61 -4.20
CA SER A 167 2.10 15.42 -4.73
C SER A 167 0.78 14.66 -4.85
N GLY A 168 0.75 13.35 -4.60
CA GLY A 168 -0.46 12.56 -4.83
C GLY A 168 -1.46 12.69 -3.67
N ASN A 169 -2.69 13.13 -3.96
CA ASN A 169 -3.85 12.93 -3.08
C ASN A 169 -4.66 11.73 -3.59
N LEU A 170 -4.72 10.65 -2.80
CA LEU A 170 -5.43 9.44 -3.18
C LEU A 170 -6.96 9.60 -3.16
N LEU A 171 -7.49 10.61 -2.47
CA LEU A 171 -8.94 10.85 -2.39
C LEU A 171 -9.46 11.85 -3.44
N GLN A 172 -8.60 12.30 -4.37
CA GLN A 172 -8.92 13.41 -5.29
C GLN A 172 -10.10 13.15 -6.24
N HIS A 173 -10.46 11.89 -6.48
CA HIS A 173 -11.54 11.50 -7.39
C HIS A 173 -12.86 11.16 -6.67
N ALA A 174 -12.87 11.11 -5.34
CA ALA A 174 -14.08 10.87 -4.57
C ALA A 174 -14.87 12.17 -4.38
N THR A 175 -16.19 12.11 -4.45
CA THR A 175 -17.02 13.29 -4.23
C THR A 175 -17.05 13.69 -2.75
N ALA A 176 -17.32 14.97 -2.48
CA ALA A 176 -17.44 15.48 -1.11
C ALA A 176 -18.52 14.72 -0.32
N ALA A 177 -19.70 14.50 -0.93
CA ALA A 177 -20.81 13.81 -0.30
C ALA A 177 -20.48 12.35 0.07
N GLU A 178 -19.82 11.63 -0.83
CA GLU A 178 -19.34 10.26 -0.58
C GLU A 178 -18.38 10.19 0.61
N LEU A 179 -17.39 11.10 0.65
CA LEU A 179 -16.42 11.17 1.73
C LEU A 179 -17.08 11.57 3.06
N ASP A 180 -18.01 12.51 3.04
CA ASP A 180 -18.72 12.95 4.25
C ASP A 180 -19.57 11.81 4.83
N ALA A 181 -20.24 11.01 4.00
CA ALA A 181 -20.98 9.83 4.43
C ALA A 181 -20.08 8.75 5.07
N VAL A 182 -18.85 8.57 4.55
CA VAL A 182 -17.86 7.67 5.15
C VAL A 182 -17.34 8.26 6.47
N ALA A 183 -17.10 9.57 6.53
CA ALA A 183 -16.65 10.25 7.74
C ALA A 183 -17.67 10.12 8.88
N GLN A 184 -18.97 10.25 8.60
CA GLN A 184 -20.02 10.07 9.59
C GLN A 184 -20.02 8.66 10.19
N ARG A 185 -19.94 7.62 9.34
CA ARG A 185 -19.87 6.22 9.80
C ARG A 185 -18.61 5.95 10.64
N LEU A 186 -17.48 6.51 10.24
CA LEU A 186 -16.24 6.46 11.03
C LEU A 186 -16.38 7.20 12.37
N ALA A 187 -17.05 8.35 12.40
CA ALA A 187 -17.27 9.12 13.61
C ALA A 187 -18.11 8.34 14.62
N LEU A 188 -19.20 7.68 14.18
CA LEU A 188 -20.03 6.82 15.02
C LEU A 188 -19.20 5.68 15.64
N PHE A 189 -18.42 4.97 14.81
CA PHE A 189 -17.50 3.92 15.30
C PHE A 189 -16.48 4.43 16.33
N LEU A 190 -15.99 5.66 16.16
CA LEU A 190 -15.00 6.25 17.07
C LEU A 190 -15.60 6.75 18.38
N GLN A 191 -16.90 7.06 18.42
CA GLN A 191 -17.63 7.47 19.63
C GLN A 191 -17.95 6.27 20.51
N ASP A 192 -18.45 5.19 19.92
CA ASP A 192 -18.67 3.93 20.60
C ASP A 192 -18.04 2.78 19.81
N PRO A 193 -16.78 2.42 20.10
CA PRO A 193 -16.12 1.28 19.50
C PRO A 193 -16.65 -0.08 20.00
N GLY A 194 -17.80 -0.10 20.69
CA GLY A 194 -18.37 -1.20 21.45
C GLY A 194 -18.51 -2.54 20.69
N PRO A 195 -19.08 -3.57 21.35
CA PRO A 195 -19.09 -4.96 20.87
C PRO A 195 -19.97 -5.20 19.62
N SER A 196 -20.61 -4.15 19.07
CA SER A 196 -21.30 -4.17 17.77
C SER A 196 -20.38 -4.60 16.61
N CYS A 197 -19.08 -4.70 16.86
CA CYS A 197 -18.16 -5.53 16.09
C CYS A 197 -17.79 -6.81 16.83
N GLY A 198 -18.45 -7.92 16.50
CA GLY A 198 -18.00 -9.29 16.85
C GLY A 198 -16.57 -9.63 16.36
N LEU A 199 -15.91 -8.71 15.66
CA LEU A 199 -14.53 -8.77 15.18
C LEU A 199 -13.46 -8.60 16.27
N LEU A 200 -13.75 -7.91 17.38
CA LEU A 200 -12.80 -7.85 18.50
C LEU A 200 -12.59 -9.25 19.13
N THR A 201 -13.61 -10.08 19.09
CA THR A 201 -13.60 -11.47 19.59
C THR A 201 -13.03 -12.45 18.56
N PHE A 202 -13.37 -12.28 17.27
CA PHE A 202 -12.99 -13.23 16.22
C PHE A 202 -11.48 -13.29 15.94
N CYS A 203 -10.78 -12.14 15.96
CA CYS A 203 -9.35 -12.14 15.66
C CYS A 203 -8.48 -12.75 16.78
N SER A 204 -9.05 -13.04 17.96
CA SER A 204 -8.31 -13.68 19.06
C SER A 204 -8.24 -15.21 18.92
N GLY A 205 -8.98 -15.81 17.98
CA GLY A 205 -9.11 -17.26 17.85
C GLY A 205 -8.53 -17.90 16.59
N SER A 206 -7.88 -17.16 15.68
CA SER A 206 -7.43 -17.72 14.39
C SER A 206 -5.91 -17.67 14.25
N SER A 207 -5.22 -18.61 14.88
CA SER A 207 -3.96 -19.14 14.36
C SER A 207 -4.27 -19.99 13.13
N SER A 208 -3.60 -19.71 12.00
CA SER A 208 -3.64 -20.45 10.73
C SER A 208 -4.51 -19.83 9.63
N VAL A 209 -3.83 -19.18 8.69
CA VAL A 209 -4.08 -19.33 7.25
C VAL A 209 -2.72 -19.32 6.55
N ASP A 210 -2.06 -20.47 6.55
CA ASP A 210 -1.01 -20.78 5.59
C ASP A 210 -1.63 -20.91 4.20
N GLY A 211 -1.06 -20.17 3.25
CA GLY A 211 -1.55 -20.15 1.88
C GLY A 211 -1.02 -19.00 1.03
N CYS A 212 0.20 -18.53 1.28
CA CYS A 212 0.93 -17.72 0.31
C CYS A 212 1.96 -18.62 -0.38
N ARG A 213 1.68 -18.92 -1.66
CA ARG A 213 2.65 -19.46 -2.62
C ARG A 213 3.92 -18.62 -2.53
N GLN A 214 5.02 -19.24 -2.09
CA GLN A 214 6.35 -18.63 -2.11
C GLN A 214 6.77 -18.37 -3.56
N VAL A 215 7.15 -17.12 -3.84
CA VAL A 215 7.94 -16.72 -5.02
C VAL A 215 9.15 -15.97 -4.46
N PRO A 216 10.38 -16.28 -4.88
CA PRO A 216 11.57 -15.80 -4.19
C PRO A 216 11.80 -14.31 -4.52
N GLY A 217 11.45 -13.44 -3.56
CA GLY A 217 11.81 -12.03 -3.53
C GLY A 217 12.77 -11.72 -2.38
N SER A 218 13.74 -12.60 -2.10
CA SER A 218 14.74 -12.34 -1.07
C SER A 218 15.67 -11.20 -1.51
N CYS A 219 15.95 -10.25 -0.61
CA CYS A 219 16.97 -9.23 -0.83
C CYS A 219 18.29 -9.95 -1.21
N PRO A 220 18.94 -9.64 -2.35
CA PRO A 220 20.21 -10.27 -2.67
C PRO A 220 21.24 -9.86 -1.61
N GLY A 221 21.72 -10.85 -0.84
CA GLY A 221 22.89 -10.72 0.01
C GLY A 221 24.10 -10.38 -0.84
N GLY A 222 24.95 -9.49 -0.32
CA GLY A 222 26.03 -8.86 -1.07
C GLY A 222 27.09 -9.81 -1.65
N GLN A 223 27.85 -9.23 -2.58
CA GLN A 223 29.07 -9.70 -3.27
C GLN A 223 28.85 -10.43 -4.60
N ARG A 224 28.87 -9.64 -5.68
CA ARG A 224 29.53 -10.03 -6.93
C ARG A 224 30.51 -8.92 -7.32
N ARG A 225 31.79 -9.30 -7.39
CA ARG A 225 32.89 -8.50 -7.95
C ARG A 225 32.51 -8.06 -9.38
N ALA A 226 32.63 -6.78 -9.67
CA ALA A 226 32.57 -6.28 -11.04
C ALA A 226 33.78 -6.80 -11.81
N VAL A 227 33.54 -7.62 -12.83
CA VAL A 227 34.53 -7.87 -13.89
C VAL A 227 34.52 -6.64 -14.78
N LYS A 228 35.63 -5.90 -14.83
CA LYS A 228 35.85 -4.82 -15.78
C LYS A 228 35.85 -5.41 -17.20
N GLY A 229 34.76 -5.21 -17.94
CA GLY A 229 34.77 -5.35 -19.39
C GLY A 229 35.58 -4.21 -19.98
N VAL A 230 36.69 -4.55 -20.62
CA VAL A 230 37.51 -3.65 -21.43
C VAL A 230 36.72 -3.28 -22.69
N LEU A 231 36.52 -1.98 -22.92
CA LEU A 231 36.05 -1.45 -24.20
C LEU A 231 37.23 -1.50 -25.19
N PRO A 232 37.10 -2.08 -26.40
CA PRO A 232 38.09 -1.86 -27.43
C PRO A 232 37.92 -0.46 -28.03
N THR A 233 38.98 0.32 -27.96
CA THR A 233 39.22 1.52 -28.74
C THR A 233 39.40 1.16 -30.20
N SER A 234 38.63 1.76 -31.10
CA SER A 234 38.99 1.84 -32.52
C SER A 234 38.97 3.31 -32.94
N SER A 235 40.17 3.86 -33.01
CA SER A 235 40.53 5.14 -33.61
C SER A 235 41.51 4.87 -34.75
N THR A 236 41.13 5.24 -35.98
CA THR A 236 42.00 5.55 -37.14
C THR A 236 41.05 6.08 -38.23
N SER A 237 40.94 7.39 -38.41
CA SER A 237 41.81 8.36 -39.13
C SER A 237 41.50 8.43 -40.62
N GLU A 238 41.03 9.61 -41.02
CA GLU A 238 41.30 10.37 -42.25
C GLU A 238 41.92 9.63 -43.46
N ALA A 239 41.19 9.65 -44.58
CA ALA A 239 41.50 10.46 -45.78
C ALA A 239 40.23 10.62 -46.63
#